data_AF-A0A498S3R8-F1
#
_entry.id   AF-A0A498S3R8-F1
#
_cell.length_a   1.000
_cell.length_b   1.000
_cell.length_c   1.000
_cell.angle_alpha   90.00
_cell.angle_beta   90.00
_cell.angle_gamma   90.00
#
_symmetry.space_group_name_H-M   'P 1'
#
loop_
_entity.id
_entity.type
_entity.pdbx_description
1 polymer ?
#
loop_
_entity_poly.entity_id
_entity_poly.type
_entity_poly.pdbx_seq_one_letter_code
_entity_poly.pdbx_strand_id
1 'polypeptide(L)'
;FTPPTTQKMETIKICLRKMQHHYSPLKKLENLLRVIFLAIGRHNPSDMENYDPISIESNKIKSLPPADELVRWLVYLLARTSTVGCEVEAWYMWELLPKQLLTTGDSSYYLITLFSAIDVLKNTESIRKLGQVDDSSITEDGSYCSSLGSVSPVLSSSSDAFVKVAVPDELDGSIRYHTFPGVPQMTAGKLCRVIAHQFGITNPEDHGLYLLVDGYETCLLANECPDLIRHQLKQAHKAHLFAYKRHEAKIAWPKFAVSSLS
;
A
#
# COMPACT_ATOMS: atom_id res chain seq x y z
N PHE A 1 6.58 -7.92 -14.03
CA PHE A 1 7.15 -6.56 -14.09
C PHE A 1 7.84 -6.38 -15.44
N THR A 2 7.30 -5.53 -16.32
CA THR A 2 7.89 -5.27 -17.64
C THR A 2 8.32 -3.82 -17.70
N PRO A 3 9.61 -3.48 -17.72
CA PRO A 3 10.06 -2.09 -17.62
C PRO A 3 9.51 -1.24 -18.79
N PRO A 4 9.17 0.04 -18.55
CA PRO A 4 8.62 0.88 -19.61
C PRO A 4 9.67 1.13 -20.70
N THR A 5 9.21 1.33 -21.94
CA THR A 5 10.08 1.68 -23.07
C THR A 5 10.80 3.00 -22.82
N THR A 6 11.94 3.23 -23.47
CA THR A 6 12.73 4.47 -23.34
C THR A 6 11.89 5.73 -23.57
N GLN A 7 11.00 5.72 -24.58
CA GLN A 7 10.11 6.84 -24.87
C GLN A 7 9.10 7.10 -23.74
N LYS A 8 8.51 6.04 -23.17
CA LYS A 8 7.64 6.16 -21.99
C LYS A 8 8.42 6.68 -20.79
N MET A 9 9.66 6.23 -20.60
CA MET A 9 10.51 6.66 -19.49
C MET A 9 10.87 8.14 -19.57
N GLU A 10 11.17 8.67 -20.76
CA GLU A 10 11.43 10.10 -20.92
C GLU A 10 10.17 10.94 -20.65
N THR A 11 9.01 10.46 -21.09
CA THR A 11 7.71 11.10 -20.80
C THR A 11 7.42 11.10 -19.29
N ILE A 12 7.69 9.99 -18.61
CA ILE A 12 7.55 9.87 -17.15
C ILE A 12 8.49 10.86 -16.44
N LYS A 13 9.75 10.96 -16.89
CA LYS A 13 10.72 11.92 -16.36
C LYS A 13 10.26 13.38 -16.52
N ILE A 14 9.65 13.70 -17.65
CA ILE A 14 9.05 15.03 -17.88
C ILE A 14 7.87 15.27 -16.92
N CYS A 15 7.00 14.28 -16.71
CA CYS A 15 5.86 14.41 -15.80
C CYS A 15 6.32 14.61 -14.35
N LEU A 16 7.34 13.87 -13.88
CA LEU A 16 7.90 14.04 -12.54
C LEU A 16 8.55 15.42 -12.36
N ARG A 17 9.25 15.93 -13.38
CA ARG A 17 9.75 17.32 -13.37
C ARG A 17 8.61 18.34 -13.29
N LYS A 18 7.54 18.16 -14.07
CA LYS A 18 6.36 19.03 -14.00
C LYS A 18 5.71 19.00 -12.61
N MET A 19 5.59 17.82 -12.01
CA MET A 19 5.10 17.66 -10.64
C MET A 19 5.90 18.53 -9.66
N GLN A 20 7.23 18.53 -9.73
CA GLN A 20 8.06 19.36 -8.85
C GLN A 20 7.89 20.87 -9.10
N HIS A 21 7.73 21.29 -10.36
CA HIS A 21 7.70 22.72 -10.72
C HIS A 21 6.34 23.39 -10.53
N HIS A 22 5.23 22.65 -10.50
CA HIS A 22 3.92 23.25 -10.31
C HIS A 22 3.71 23.74 -8.88
N TYR A 23 3.17 24.94 -8.68
CA TYR A 23 2.75 25.40 -7.35
C TYR A 23 1.41 24.80 -6.92
N SER A 24 0.52 24.45 -7.84
CA SER A 24 -0.79 23.88 -7.48
C SER A 24 -0.65 22.42 -7.03
N PRO A 25 -1.08 22.04 -5.80
CA PRO A 25 -0.99 20.67 -5.31
C PRO A 25 -1.85 19.71 -6.15
N LEU A 26 -2.96 20.19 -6.72
CA LEU A 26 -3.78 19.43 -7.67
C LEU A 26 -3.00 19.11 -8.95
N LYS A 27 -2.29 20.10 -9.52
CA LYS A 27 -1.44 19.86 -10.70
C LYS A 27 -0.28 18.93 -10.41
N LYS A 28 0.27 18.94 -9.18
CA LYS A 28 1.27 17.94 -8.78
C LYS A 28 0.66 16.53 -8.78
N LEU A 29 -0.50 16.36 -8.15
CA LEU A 29 -1.21 15.08 -8.09
C LEU A 29 -1.58 14.56 -9.48
N GLU A 30 -2.09 15.42 -10.37
CA GLU A 30 -2.36 15.07 -11.77
C GLU A 30 -1.14 14.52 -12.50
N ASN A 31 0.05 15.11 -12.27
CA ASN A 31 1.29 14.62 -12.84
C ASN A 31 1.72 13.28 -12.24
N LEU A 32 1.53 13.07 -10.94
CA LEU A 32 1.78 11.79 -10.28
C LEU A 32 0.89 10.68 -10.88
N LEU A 33 -0.42 10.93 -11.01
CA LEU A 33 -1.36 9.98 -11.60
C LEU A 33 -0.95 9.62 -13.03
N ARG A 34 -0.57 10.62 -13.83
CA ARG A 34 -0.08 10.40 -15.20
C ARG A 34 1.17 9.53 -15.25
N VAL A 35 2.10 9.66 -14.30
CA VAL A 35 3.26 8.77 -14.18
C VAL A 35 2.85 7.33 -13.93
N ILE A 36 1.92 7.12 -12.98
CA ILE A 36 1.38 5.80 -12.62
C ILE A 36 0.70 5.16 -13.85
N PHE A 37 -0.14 5.92 -14.55
CA PHE A 37 -0.81 5.45 -15.77
C PHE A 37 0.15 5.22 -16.95
N LEU A 38 1.20 6.01 -17.11
CA LEU A 38 2.18 5.77 -18.18
C LEU A 38 3.02 4.51 -17.94
N ALA A 39 3.30 4.21 -16.67
CA ALA A 39 4.07 3.03 -16.28
C ALA A 39 3.23 1.74 -16.33
N ILE A 40 1.98 1.80 -15.87
CA ILE A 40 1.15 0.61 -15.62
C ILE A 40 -0.07 0.53 -16.55
N GLY A 41 -0.58 1.67 -17.00
CA GLY A 41 -1.77 1.77 -17.85
C GLY A 41 -1.57 1.17 -19.24
N ARG A 42 -2.52 0.33 -19.65
CA ARG A 42 -2.63 -0.22 -21.01
C ARG A 42 -3.24 0.80 -21.99
N HIS A 43 -2.68 2.01 -22.09
CA HIS A 43 -3.22 3.05 -22.98
C HIS A 43 -2.24 3.47 -24.07
N ASN A 44 -2.79 3.79 -25.25
CA ASN A 44 -2.05 4.34 -26.38
C ASN A 44 -1.66 5.81 -26.11
N PRO A 45 -0.47 6.24 -26.56
CA PRO A 45 0.06 7.59 -26.33
C PRO A 45 -0.70 8.71 -27.05
N SER A 46 -1.61 8.38 -27.97
CA SER A 46 -2.35 9.33 -28.81
C SER A 46 -3.48 10.10 -28.11
N ASP A 47 -3.97 9.60 -26.97
CA ASP A 47 -5.10 10.22 -26.25
C ASP A 47 -4.66 11.18 -25.13
N MET A 48 -3.37 11.53 -25.10
CA MET A 48 -2.74 12.22 -23.96
C MET A 48 -2.91 13.75 -23.98
N GLU A 49 -3.26 14.35 -25.11
CA GLU A 49 -3.40 15.82 -25.22
C GLU A 49 -4.71 16.37 -24.62
N ASN A 50 -5.75 15.53 -24.48
CA ASN A 50 -7.05 15.87 -23.88
C ASN A 50 -7.36 15.00 -22.64
N TYR A 51 -6.34 14.57 -21.90
CA TYR A 51 -6.49 13.71 -20.73
C TYR A 51 -6.77 14.54 -19.47
N ASP A 52 -8.01 14.52 -18.98
CA ASP A 52 -8.38 15.05 -17.66
C ASP A 52 -8.18 13.96 -16.58
N PRO A 53 -7.15 14.05 -15.72
CA PRO A 53 -6.86 13.05 -14.70
C PRO A 53 -7.85 13.08 -13.53
N ILE A 54 -8.77 14.04 -13.48
CA ILE A 54 -9.77 14.18 -12.42
C ILE A 54 -11.09 13.53 -12.85
N SER A 55 -11.37 13.45 -14.16
CA SER A 55 -12.60 12.84 -14.70
C SER A 55 -12.52 11.31 -14.84
N ILE A 56 -11.64 10.65 -14.08
CA ILE A 56 -11.44 9.21 -14.22
C ILE A 56 -12.78 8.50 -13.95
N GLU A 57 -13.35 7.93 -15.01
CA GLU A 57 -14.47 7.01 -14.89
C GLU A 57 -14.08 5.90 -13.91
N SER A 58 -14.90 5.70 -12.89
CA SER A 58 -14.70 4.74 -11.79
C SER A 58 -14.41 3.31 -12.28
N ASN A 59 -14.68 3.01 -13.55
CA ASN A 59 -14.39 1.74 -14.21
C ASN A 59 -12.92 1.57 -14.68
N LYS A 60 -12.16 2.65 -14.94
CA LYS A 60 -10.73 2.57 -15.33
C LYS A 60 -9.79 2.48 -14.12
N ILE A 61 -10.23 2.92 -12.94
CA ILE A 61 -9.50 2.81 -11.66
C ILE A 61 -9.45 1.35 -11.18
N LYS A 62 -10.45 0.54 -11.53
CA LYS A 62 -10.55 -0.89 -11.18
C LYS A 62 -9.46 -1.79 -11.78
N SER A 63 -8.54 -1.27 -12.60
CA SER A 63 -7.41 -2.03 -13.17
C SER A 63 -6.03 -1.63 -12.63
N LEU A 64 -5.97 -0.91 -11.52
CA LEU A 64 -4.70 -0.59 -10.89
C LEU A 64 -4.19 -1.78 -10.06
N PRO A 65 -2.87 -2.02 -10.04
CA PRO A 65 -2.30 -3.14 -9.33
C PRO A 65 -2.41 -2.93 -7.80
N PRO A 66 -2.32 -4.01 -7.01
CA PRO A 66 -2.23 -3.94 -5.56
C PRO A 66 -1.15 -2.96 -5.07
N ALA A 67 -1.32 -2.43 -3.85
CA ALA A 67 -0.44 -1.39 -3.31
C ALA A 67 1.04 -1.79 -3.30
N ASP A 68 1.38 -3.04 -2.99
CA ASP A 68 2.75 -3.56 -2.98
C ASP A 68 3.41 -3.57 -4.37
N GLU A 69 2.64 -3.85 -5.43
CA GLU A 69 3.11 -3.77 -6.80
C GLU A 69 3.26 -2.31 -7.24
N LEU A 70 2.32 -1.44 -6.88
CA LEU A 70 2.44 -0.01 -7.15
C LEU A 70 3.63 0.63 -6.43
N VAL A 71 3.94 0.24 -5.19
CA VAL A 71 5.17 0.65 -4.47
C VAL A 71 6.39 0.24 -5.29
N ARG A 72 6.48 -1.02 -5.73
CA ARG A 72 7.61 -1.52 -6.53
C ARG A 72 7.81 -0.71 -7.82
N TRP A 73 6.71 -0.39 -8.51
CA TRP A 73 6.74 0.48 -9.68
C TRP A 73 7.28 1.87 -9.35
N LEU A 74 6.75 2.53 -8.32
CA LEU A 74 7.19 3.87 -7.94
C LEU A 74 8.66 3.90 -7.49
N VAL A 75 9.12 2.89 -6.74
CA VAL A 75 10.54 2.73 -6.37
C VAL A 75 11.42 2.68 -7.63
N TYR A 76 11.05 1.84 -8.59
CA TYR A 76 11.78 1.72 -9.86
C TYR A 76 11.81 3.04 -10.65
N LEU A 77 10.65 3.70 -10.81
CA LEU A 77 10.52 4.93 -11.60
C LEU A 77 11.31 6.08 -10.96
N LEU A 78 11.19 6.28 -9.65
CA LEU A 78 11.90 7.33 -8.94
C LEU A 78 13.43 7.11 -8.99
N ALA A 79 13.89 5.88 -8.82
CA ALA A 79 15.30 5.54 -8.93
C ALA A 79 15.87 5.83 -10.34
N ARG A 80 15.09 5.54 -11.40
CA ARG A 80 15.54 5.67 -12.80
C ARG A 80 15.42 7.09 -13.37
N THR A 81 14.58 7.93 -12.77
CA THR A 81 14.35 9.30 -13.25
C THR A 81 15.18 10.35 -12.52
N SER A 82 15.87 9.94 -11.44
CA SER A 82 16.66 10.83 -10.56
C SER A 82 15.83 12.01 -10.03
N THR A 83 14.57 11.74 -9.69
CA THR A 83 13.64 12.75 -9.19
C THR A 83 14.00 13.11 -7.74
N VAL A 84 14.65 14.26 -7.56
CA VAL A 84 15.09 14.75 -6.23
C VAL A 84 13.95 15.41 -5.44
N GLY A 85 13.99 15.39 -4.10
CA GLY A 85 13.00 16.12 -3.30
C GLY A 85 11.56 15.61 -3.39
N CYS A 86 11.34 14.41 -3.95
CA CYS A 86 10.01 13.82 -4.09
C CYS A 86 9.27 13.67 -2.74
N GLU A 87 10.01 13.55 -1.63
CA GLU A 87 9.47 13.57 -0.26
C GLU A 87 8.78 14.89 0.07
N VAL A 88 9.42 16.02 -0.22
CA VAL A 88 8.86 17.35 0.03
C VAL A 88 7.61 17.55 -0.83
N GLU A 89 7.62 17.09 -2.07
CA GLU A 89 6.47 17.17 -2.97
C GLU A 89 5.28 16.33 -2.49
N ALA A 90 5.54 15.14 -1.94
CA ALA A 90 4.52 14.27 -1.38
C ALA A 90 3.84 14.93 -0.16
N TRP A 91 4.63 15.48 0.77
CA TRP A 91 4.11 16.25 1.90
C TRP A 91 3.36 17.51 1.46
N TYR A 92 3.88 18.22 0.46
CA TYR A 92 3.23 19.41 -0.10
C TYR A 92 1.83 19.10 -0.61
N MET A 93 1.68 18.03 -1.41
CA MET A 93 0.37 17.58 -1.88
C MET A 93 -0.53 17.15 -0.71
N TRP A 94 0.02 16.40 0.23
CA TRP A 94 -0.74 15.87 1.35
C TRP A 94 -1.34 16.96 2.26
N GLU A 95 -0.60 18.04 2.50
CA GLU A 95 -1.04 19.12 3.39
C GLU A 95 -1.93 20.16 2.69
N LEU A 96 -1.75 20.37 1.38
CA LEU A 96 -2.44 21.45 0.65
C LEU A 96 -3.59 20.99 -0.23
N LEU A 97 -3.77 19.68 -0.45
CA LEU A 97 -4.94 19.17 -1.15
C LEU A 97 -6.21 19.34 -0.28
N PRO A 98 -7.38 19.59 -0.91
CA PRO A 98 -8.65 19.65 -0.18
C PRO A 98 -8.90 18.36 0.61
N LYS A 99 -9.29 18.49 1.88
CA LYS A 99 -9.52 17.34 2.77
C LYS A 99 -10.52 16.34 2.19
N GLN A 100 -11.57 16.83 1.52
CA GLN A 100 -12.58 16.00 0.86
C GLN A 100 -11.98 15.09 -0.22
N LEU A 101 -10.96 15.55 -0.93
CA LEU A 101 -10.28 14.76 -1.95
C LEU A 101 -9.38 13.67 -1.33
N LEU A 102 -8.81 13.95 -0.15
CA LEU A 102 -8.01 13.00 0.62
C LEU A 102 -8.88 11.99 1.37
N THR A 103 -10.05 12.41 1.85
CA THR A 103 -10.98 11.53 2.56
C THR A 103 -11.81 10.70 1.59
N THR A 104 -12.40 11.32 0.58
CA THR A 104 -13.45 10.67 -0.24
C THR A 104 -12.92 10.23 -1.60
N GLY A 105 -11.73 10.68 -2.00
CA GLY A 105 -11.10 10.33 -3.27
C GLY A 105 -9.89 9.41 -3.13
N ASP A 106 -9.54 8.79 -4.25
CA ASP A 106 -8.40 7.86 -4.38
C ASP A 106 -7.04 8.55 -4.24
N SER A 107 -7.03 9.87 -4.15
CA SER A 107 -5.81 10.70 -4.06
C SER A 107 -4.94 10.31 -2.87
N SER A 108 -5.56 9.97 -1.73
CA SER A 108 -4.83 9.53 -0.55
C SER A 108 -4.11 8.21 -0.76
N TYR A 109 -4.70 7.26 -1.50
CA TYR A 109 -4.08 5.99 -1.85
C TYR A 109 -2.77 6.17 -2.63
N TYR A 110 -2.78 7.00 -3.68
CA TYR A 110 -1.59 7.26 -4.49
C TYR A 110 -0.49 7.96 -3.70
N LEU A 111 -0.86 8.91 -2.83
CA LEU A 111 0.09 9.62 -1.98
C LEU A 111 0.71 8.70 -0.92
N ILE A 112 -0.10 7.84 -0.26
CA ILE A 112 0.41 6.83 0.68
C ILE A 112 1.39 5.88 -0.02
N THR A 113 1.05 5.43 -1.23
CA THR A 113 1.93 4.55 -1.99
C THR A 113 3.23 5.25 -2.39
N LEU A 114 3.16 6.54 -2.73
CA LEU A 114 4.34 7.37 -3.01
C LEU A 114 5.24 7.54 -1.78
N PHE A 115 4.67 7.85 -0.61
CA PHE A 115 5.44 7.95 0.65
C PHE A 115 6.18 6.65 0.95
N SER A 116 5.54 5.52 0.68
CA SER A 116 6.11 4.20 0.94
C SER A 116 7.26 3.86 0.00
N ALA A 117 7.12 4.22 -1.28
CA ALA A 117 8.21 4.09 -2.24
C ALA A 117 9.41 4.97 -1.86
N ILE A 118 9.16 6.17 -1.33
CA ILE A 118 10.22 7.08 -0.84
C ILE A 118 10.91 6.49 0.39
N ASP A 119 10.15 5.95 1.35
CA ASP A 119 10.72 5.34 2.56
C ASP A 119 11.60 4.12 2.23
N VAL A 120 11.14 3.28 1.30
CA VAL A 120 11.95 2.20 0.73
C VAL A 120 13.25 2.72 0.13
N LEU A 121 13.19 3.79 -0.67
CA LEU A 121 14.38 4.36 -1.33
C LEU A 121 15.37 4.98 -0.33
N LYS A 122 14.89 5.41 0.85
CA LYS A 122 15.72 5.94 1.94
C LYS A 122 16.44 4.82 2.72
N ASN A 123 15.91 3.59 2.71
CA ASN A 123 16.48 2.46 3.42
C ASN A 123 17.10 1.42 2.47
N THR A 124 18.43 1.33 2.43
CA THR A 124 19.19 0.42 1.57
C THR A 124 18.90 -1.07 1.82
N GLU A 125 18.52 -1.46 3.04
CA GLU A 125 18.12 -2.83 3.36
C GLU A 125 16.75 -3.18 2.77
N SER A 126 15.82 -2.22 2.76
CA SER A 126 14.48 -2.37 2.17
C SER A 126 14.55 -2.59 0.65
N ILE A 127 15.49 -1.93 -0.03
CA ILE A 127 15.75 -2.11 -1.46
C ILE A 127 16.21 -3.55 -1.74
N ARG A 128 17.13 -4.09 -0.93
CA ARG A 128 17.66 -5.45 -1.08
C ARG A 128 16.57 -6.53 -0.89
N LYS A 129 15.61 -6.28 0.00
CA LYS A 129 14.49 -7.19 0.26
C LYS A 129 13.43 -7.18 -0.86
N LEU A 130 13.20 -6.04 -1.52
CA LEU A 130 12.28 -5.96 -2.68
C LEU A 130 12.80 -6.68 -3.93
N GLY A 131 14.13 -6.85 -4.05
CA GLY A 131 14.77 -7.60 -5.13
C GLY A 131 14.83 -9.11 -4.91
N GLN A 132 14.54 -9.59 -3.69
CA GLN A 132 14.52 -11.03 -3.34
C GLN A 132 13.13 -11.63 -3.53
N VAL A 133 12.59 -11.49 -4.74
CA VAL A 133 11.49 -12.35 -5.18
C VAL A 133 12.17 -13.49 -5.96
N ASP A 134 12.18 -14.68 -5.35
CA ASP A 134 12.76 -15.96 -5.81
C ASP A 134 14.28 -16.15 -5.64
N ASP A 135 14.68 -16.68 -4.48
CA ASP A 135 15.64 -17.80 -4.44
C ASP A 135 15.46 -18.64 -3.16
N SER A 136 14.47 -19.53 -3.17
CA SER A 136 14.42 -20.68 -2.25
C SER A 136 13.76 -21.86 -2.95
N SER A 137 14.47 -22.42 -3.93
CA SER A 137 14.49 -23.87 -4.14
C SER A 137 15.63 -24.39 -3.23
N ILE A 138 15.60 -25.51 -2.51
CA ILE A 138 15.05 -26.84 -2.73
C ILE A 138 15.00 -27.48 -1.32
N THR A 139 13.86 -28.04 -0.89
CA THR A 139 13.87 -29.26 -0.06
C THR A 139 12.71 -30.14 -0.50
N GLU A 140 13.07 -31.32 -0.97
CA GLU A 140 12.22 -32.44 -1.35
C GLU A 140 11.32 -32.83 -0.18
N ASP A 141 10.00 -32.72 -0.33
CA ASP A 141 9.13 -33.90 -0.23
C ASP A 141 7.75 -33.63 -0.82
N GLY A 142 7.22 -34.62 -1.53
CA GLY A 142 6.09 -34.47 -2.44
C GLY A 142 4.74 -34.30 -1.75
N SER A 143 4.02 -33.24 -2.12
CA SER A 143 2.56 -33.24 -2.15
C SER A 143 2.06 -32.20 -3.14
N TYR A 144 1.47 -32.69 -4.21
CA TYR A 144 0.79 -31.91 -5.24
C TYR A 144 -0.59 -31.52 -4.70
N CYS A 145 -0.81 -30.23 -4.47
CA CYS A 145 -2.15 -29.65 -4.45
C CYS A 145 -2.13 -28.40 -5.33
N SER A 146 -2.62 -28.59 -6.55
CA SER A 146 -3.01 -27.53 -7.46
C SER A 146 -4.09 -26.65 -6.82
N SER A 147 -4.04 -25.35 -7.16
CA SER A 147 -5.06 -24.32 -7.00
C SER A 147 -4.81 -23.31 -5.87
N LEU A 148 -4.65 -22.04 -6.30
CA LEU A 148 -5.16 -20.83 -5.66
C LEU A 148 -5.41 -20.91 -4.14
N GLY A 149 -4.43 -20.48 -3.35
CA GLY A 149 -4.61 -20.05 -1.96
C GLY A 149 -3.97 -20.96 -0.89
N SER A 150 -3.26 -20.31 0.05
CA SER A 150 -2.86 -20.83 1.39
C SER A 150 -1.74 -21.89 1.37
N VAL A 151 -0.73 -21.97 2.25
CA VAL A 151 -0.25 -21.28 3.47
C VAL A 151 1.12 -21.91 3.78
N SER A 152 2.05 -21.19 4.44
CA SER A 152 2.75 -21.73 5.62
C SER A 152 3.62 -20.69 6.34
N PRO A 153 3.92 -20.93 7.64
CA PRO A 153 4.41 -19.94 8.59
C PRO A 153 5.91 -19.72 8.40
N VAL A 154 6.54 -18.90 9.26
CA VAL A 154 7.99 -18.67 9.41
C VAL A 154 8.41 -17.24 8.99
N LEU A 155 8.81 -16.49 10.02
CA LEU A 155 9.62 -15.25 10.06
C LEU A 155 8.88 -13.91 9.93
N SER A 156 8.56 -13.36 11.11
CA SER A 156 8.94 -12.00 11.53
C SER A 156 9.41 -11.09 10.39
N SER A 157 8.46 -10.53 9.62
CA SER A 157 8.78 -9.57 8.57
C SER A 157 9.30 -8.29 9.20
N SER A 158 10.63 -8.22 9.33
CA SER A 158 11.42 -7.11 9.88
C SER A 158 11.51 -5.92 8.92
N SER A 159 10.49 -5.71 8.08
CA SER A 159 10.38 -4.49 7.29
C SER A 159 9.37 -3.59 7.98
N ASP A 160 9.86 -2.56 8.65
CA ASP A 160 9.01 -1.49 9.19
C ASP A 160 8.28 -0.72 8.07
N ALA A 161 8.66 -0.89 6.81
CA ALA A 161 7.99 -0.26 5.68
C ALA A 161 6.59 -0.82 5.36
N PHE A 162 6.14 -1.93 6.00
CA PHE A 162 4.83 -2.53 5.69
C PHE A 162 4.06 -3.05 6.90
N VAL A 163 2.75 -2.81 6.95
CA VAL A 163 1.81 -3.30 7.96
C VAL A 163 0.99 -4.46 7.40
N LYS A 164 1.04 -5.62 8.06
CA LYS A 164 0.23 -6.79 7.69
C LYS A 164 -1.12 -6.72 8.39
N VAL A 165 -2.21 -6.82 7.61
CA VAL A 165 -3.58 -6.74 8.08
C VAL A 165 -4.36 -7.98 7.63
N ALA A 166 -5.05 -8.64 8.56
CA ALA A 166 -5.98 -9.72 8.27
C ALA A 166 -7.31 -9.13 7.77
N VAL A 167 -7.77 -9.59 6.62
CA VAL A 167 -9.03 -9.18 6.00
C VAL A 167 -9.87 -10.45 5.81
N PRO A 168 -11.02 -10.57 6.48
CA PRO A 168 -11.94 -11.68 6.27
C PRO A 168 -12.58 -11.56 4.90
N ASP A 169 -12.74 -12.69 4.22
CA ASP A 169 -13.50 -12.79 2.99
C ASP A 169 -14.88 -13.38 3.32
N GLU A 170 -15.93 -12.58 3.09
CA GLU A 170 -17.31 -12.94 3.42
C GLU A 170 -17.88 -14.02 2.48
N LEU A 171 -17.29 -14.22 1.30
CA LEU A 171 -17.80 -15.17 0.31
C LEU A 171 -17.39 -16.61 0.61
N ASP A 172 -16.16 -16.80 1.09
CA ASP A 172 -15.59 -18.12 1.37
C ASP A 172 -15.34 -18.39 2.87
N GLY A 173 -15.54 -17.38 3.73
CA GLY A 173 -15.35 -17.48 5.18
C GLY A 173 -13.87 -17.58 5.59
N SER A 174 -12.94 -17.34 4.67
CA SER A 174 -11.50 -17.41 4.92
C SER A 174 -10.96 -16.08 5.46
N ILE A 175 -9.81 -16.14 6.14
CA ILE A 175 -9.08 -14.94 6.57
C ILE A 175 -7.84 -14.80 5.69
N ARG A 176 -7.78 -13.72 4.91
CA ARG A 176 -6.66 -13.43 4.04
C ARG A 176 -5.78 -12.34 4.62
N TYR A 177 -4.47 -12.52 4.54
CA TYR A 177 -3.51 -11.55 5.08
C TYR A 177 -2.93 -10.70 3.98
N HIS A 178 -3.07 -9.39 4.11
CA HIS A 178 -2.65 -8.42 3.12
C HIS A 178 -1.64 -7.46 3.71
N THR A 179 -0.67 -7.09 2.89
CA THR A 179 0.44 -6.23 3.31
C THR A 179 0.21 -4.84 2.75
N PHE A 180 0.06 -3.87 3.64
CA PHE A 180 -0.16 -2.48 3.33
C PHE A 180 1.08 -1.67 3.63
N PRO A 181 1.23 -0.50 3.00
CA PRO A 181 2.40 0.32 3.25
C PRO A 181 2.41 0.89 4.68
N GLY A 182 3.50 0.70 5.41
CA GLY A 182 3.69 1.09 6.81
C GLY A 182 4.45 2.41 6.91
N VAL A 183 3.86 3.48 6.40
CA VAL A 183 4.49 4.81 6.43
C VAL A 183 4.49 5.37 7.86
N PRO A 184 5.60 5.94 8.35
CA PRO A 184 5.61 6.70 9.60
C PRO A 184 4.50 7.77 9.59
N GLN A 185 3.73 7.89 10.67
CA GLN A 185 2.58 8.80 10.79
C GLN A 185 1.34 8.45 9.92
N MET A 186 1.32 7.29 9.25
CA MET A 186 0.06 6.81 8.67
C MET A 186 -0.93 6.51 9.79
N THR A 187 -2.10 7.15 9.76
CA THR A 187 -3.15 6.91 10.76
C THR A 187 -4.01 5.72 10.38
N ALA A 188 -4.65 5.09 11.36
CA ALA A 188 -5.54 3.95 11.17
C ALA A 188 -6.68 4.29 10.20
N GLY A 189 -7.26 5.49 10.33
CA GLY A 189 -8.32 5.95 9.42
C GLY A 189 -7.86 6.08 7.97
N LYS A 190 -6.58 6.39 7.73
CA LYS A 190 -6.01 6.45 6.37
C LYS A 190 -5.74 5.04 5.84
N LEU A 191 -5.21 4.15 6.68
CA LEU A 191 -5.01 2.74 6.32
C LEU A 191 -6.35 2.05 6.01
N CYS A 192 -7.40 2.32 6.80
CA CYS A 192 -8.76 1.84 6.52
C CYS A 192 -9.22 2.22 5.10
N ARG A 193 -8.94 3.45 4.65
CA ARG A 193 -9.29 3.89 3.28
C ARG A 193 -8.52 3.13 2.21
N VAL A 194 -7.22 2.92 2.41
CA VAL A 194 -6.40 2.10 1.49
C VAL A 194 -6.96 0.69 1.37
N ILE A 195 -7.32 0.08 2.50
CA ILE A 195 -7.91 -1.26 2.53
C ILE A 195 -9.27 -1.26 1.83
N ALA A 196 -10.17 -0.35 2.19
CA ALA A 196 -11.49 -0.24 1.60
C ALA A 196 -11.45 -0.06 0.08
N HIS A 197 -10.54 0.79 -0.41
CA HIS A 197 -10.35 1.00 -1.84
C HIS A 197 -9.82 -0.26 -2.53
N GLN A 198 -8.80 -0.90 -1.97
CA GLN A 198 -8.19 -2.10 -2.55
C GLN A 198 -9.18 -3.26 -2.71
N PHE A 199 -10.18 -3.37 -1.81
CA PHE A 199 -11.23 -4.40 -1.89
C PHE A 199 -12.56 -3.89 -2.44
N GLY A 200 -12.66 -2.63 -2.87
CA GLY A 200 -13.90 -2.06 -3.40
C GLY A 200 -15.06 -2.04 -2.41
N ILE A 201 -14.78 -1.79 -1.12
CA ILE A 201 -15.77 -1.76 -0.04
C ILE A 201 -16.65 -0.51 -0.18
N THR A 202 -17.96 -0.72 -0.28
CA THR A 202 -18.93 0.35 -0.52
C THR A 202 -19.27 1.17 0.72
N ASN A 203 -19.23 0.56 1.92
CA ASN A 203 -19.52 1.19 3.20
C ASN A 203 -18.30 1.13 4.13
N PRO A 204 -17.27 1.97 3.91
CA PRO A 204 -16.07 1.97 4.74
C PRO A 204 -16.34 2.39 6.19
N GLU A 205 -17.42 3.15 6.47
CA GLU A 205 -17.82 3.52 7.84
C GLU A 205 -18.33 2.36 8.69
N ASP A 206 -18.77 1.26 8.08
CA ASP A 206 -19.18 0.05 8.80
C ASP A 206 -17.97 -0.80 9.20
N HIS A 207 -16.75 -0.39 8.83
CA HIS A 207 -15.52 -1.13 9.02
C HIS A 207 -14.50 -0.36 9.86
N GLY A 208 -13.68 -1.12 10.59
CA GLY A 208 -12.60 -0.58 11.40
C GLY A 208 -11.32 -1.38 11.29
N LEU A 209 -10.20 -0.74 11.61
CA LEU A 209 -8.94 -1.41 11.86
C LEU A 209 -8.86 -1.79 13.34
N TYR A 210 -8.77 -3.07 13.61
CA TYR A 210 -8.70 -3.66 14.94
C TYR A 210 -7.27 -4.13 15.21
N LEU A 211 -6.82 -3.90 16.44
CA LEU A 211 -5.62 -4.48 17.00
C LEU A 211 -6.00 -5.67 17.86
N LEU A 212 -5.36 -6.81 17.59
CA LEU A 212 -5.52 -8.04 18.36
C LEU A 212 -4.24 -8.29 19.14
N VAL A 213 -4.34 -8.26 20.46
CA VAL A 213 -3.23 -8.52 21.39
C VAL A 213 -3.77 -9.34 22.56
N ASP A 214 -3.07 -10.40 22.95
CA ASP A 214 -3.41 -11.24 24.10
C ASP A 214 -4.86 -11.77 24.10
N GLY A 215 -5.44 -11.99 22.91
CA GLY A 215 -6.82 -12.49 22.74
C GLY A 215 -7.92 -11.42 22.82
N TYR A 216 -7.57 -10.15 23.02
CA TYR A 216 -8.50 -9.03 23.00
C TYR A 216 -8.46 -8.32 21.65
N GLU A 217 -9.62 -7.89 21.17
CA GLU A 217 -9.74 -7.00 20.00
C GLU A 217 -10.05 -5.57 20.45
N THR A 218 -9.25 -4.62 19.99
CA THR A 218 -9.45 -3.18 20.25
C THR A 218 -9.57 -2.45 18.92
N CYS A 219 -10.64 -1.68 18.71
CA CYS A 219 -10.77 -0.85 17.52
C CYS A 219 -9.83 0.35 17.64
N LEU A 220 -9.00 0.57 16.63
CA LEU A 220 -8.14 1.74 16.58
C LEU A 220 -8.94 2.99 16.22
N LEU A 221 -8.60 4.11 16.85
CA LEU A 221 -9.14 5.42 16.52
C LEU A 221 -8.53 5.92 15.22
N ALA A 222 -9.29 6.73 14.48
CA ALA A 222 -8.88 7.21 13.16
C ALA A 222 -7.55 8.00 13.14
N ASN A 223 -7.14 8.56 14.29
CA ASN A 223 -5.91 9.34 14.49
C ASN A 223 -4.72 8.51 15.02
N GLU A 224 -4.94 7.27 15.45
CA GLU A 224 -3.85 6.41 15.94
C GLU A 224 -2.98 5.94 14.79
N CYS A 225 -1.68 5.74 15.04
CA CYS A 225 -0.73 5.32 14.02
C CYS A 225 -0.37 3.83 14.23
N PRO A 226 -0.76 2.90 13.32
CA PRO A 226 -0.45 1.48 13.44
C PRO A 226 1.05 1.20 13.52
N ASP A 227 1.86 2.02 12.86
CA ASP A 227 3.32 1.94 12.92
C ASP A 227 3.88 2.18 14.34
N LEU A 228 3.40 3.23 15.01
CA LEU A 228 3.78 3.55 16.39
C LEU A 228 3.35 2.45 17.36
N ILE A 229 2.10 1.98 17.23
CA ILE A 229 1.54 0.91 18.05
C ILE A 229 2.36 -0.38 17.88
N ARG A 230 2.67 -0.74 16.63
CA ARG A 230 3.52 -1.89 16.32
C ARG A 230 4.90 -1.75 16.95
N HIS A 231 5.52 -0.56 16.89
CA HIS A 231 6.83 -0.32 17.49
C HIS A 231 6.80 -0.52 19.01
N GLN A 232 5.78 0.01 19.69
CA GLN A 232 5.58 -0.18 21.13
C GLN A 232 5.37 -1.65 21.50
N LEU A 233 4.56 -2.39 20.73
CA LEU A 233 4.30 -3.81 20.97
C LEU A 233 5.53 -4.68 20.72
N LYS A 234 6.36 -4.33 19.73
CA LYS A 234 7.67 -4.97 19.50
C LYS A 234 8.60 -4.77 20.70
N GLN A 235 8.70 -3.54 21.22
CA GLN A 235 9.51 -3.27 22.42
C GLN A 235 8.99 -4.05 23.64
N ALA A 236 7.68 -4.17 23.78
CA ALA A 236 7.03 -4.96 24.83
C ALA A 236 7.03 -6.48 24.59
N HIS A 237 7.63 -6.96 23.49
CA HIS A 237 7.67 -8.38 23.10
C HIS A 237 6.27 -9.04 23.03
N LYS A 238 5.25 -8.26 22.64
CA LYS A 238 3.87 -8.75 22.52
C LYS A 238 3.55 -9.14 21.08
N ALA A 239 3.04 -10.36 20.92
CA ALA A 239 2.45 -10.82 19.67
C ALA A 239 1.20 -9.98 19.36
N HIS A 240 1.06 -9.55 18.11
CA HIS A 240 -0.05 -8.72 17.68
C HIS A 240 -0.45 -9.00 16.24
N LEU A 241 -1.70 -8.68 15.93
CA LEU A 241 -2.24 -8.70 14.57
C LEU A 241 -3.13 -7.48 14.37
N PHE A 242 -2.98 -6.84 13.22
CA PHE A 242 -3.98 -5.90 12.74
C PHE A 242 -5.02 -6.66 11.92
N ALA A 243 -6.29 -6.36 12.10
CA ALA A 243 -7.38 -6.92 11.34
C ALA A 243 -8.32 -5.81 10.86
N TYR A 244 -8.78 -5.90 9.63
CA TYR A 244 -9.78 -5.00 9.10
C TYR A 244 -11.08 -5.77 8.92
N LYS A 245 -12.12 -5.38 9.67
CA LYS A 245 -13.41 -6.09 9.69
C LYS A 245 -14.56 -5.09 9.90
N ARG A 246 -15.78 -5.55 9.61
CA ARG A 246 -17.01 -4.85 9.98
C ARG A 246 -17.13 -4.75 11.50
N HIS A 247 -17.70 -3.66 12.01
CA HIS A 247 -17.82 -3.42 13.44
C HIS A 247 -18.62 -4.50 14.16
N GLU A 248 -19.67 -5.00 13.52
CA GLU A 248 -20.59 -6.03 14.00
C GLU A 248 -20.09 -7.47 13.77
N ALA A 249 -19.03 -7.66 12.99
CA ALA A 249 -18.54 -8.99 12.64
C ALA A 249 -17.85 -9.66 13.85
N LYS A 250 -18.35 -10.85 14.19
CA LYS A 250 -17.75 -11.74 15.19
C LYS A 250 -16.91 -12.79 14.48
N ILE A 251 -15.60 -12.59 14.48
CA ILE A 251 -14.66 -13.44 13.75
C ILE A 251 -13.84 -14.24 14.76
N ALA A 252 -13.78 -15.55 14.57
CA ALA A 252 -12.87 -16.40 15.31
C ALA A 252 -11.46 -16.26 14.73
N TRP A 253 -10.66 -15.38 15.32
CA TRP A 253 -9.29 -15.18 14.88
C TRP A 253 -8.41 -16.38 15.24
N PRO A 254 -7.48 -16.78 14.35
CA PRO A 254 -6.54 -17.84 14.67
C PRO A 254 -5.72 -17.44 15.90
N LYS A 255 -5.61 -18.35 16.87
CA LYS A 255 -4.83 -18.11 18.08
C LYS A 255 -3.37 -17.93 17.68
N PHE A 256 -2.81 -16.77 17.98
CA PHE A 256 -1.36 -16.58 17.93
C PHE A 256 -0.76 -17.54 18.96
N ALA A 257 -0.01 -18.54 18.48
CA ALA A 257 0.78 -19.38 19.35
C ALA A 257 1.78 -18.46 20.05
N VAL A 258 1.48 -18.15 21.31
CA VAL A 258 2.43 -17.55 22.23
C VAL A 258 3.51 -18.61 22.40
N SER A 259 4.59 -18.53 21.62
CA SER A 259 5.83 -19.21 21.99
C SER A 259 6.33 -18.46 23.21
N SER A 260 5.85 -18.89 24.37
CA SER A 260 6.45 -18.59 25.67
C SER A 260 7.89 -19.09 25.61
N LEU A 261 8.83 -18.18 25.37
CA LEU A 261 10.23 -18.40 25.69
C LEU A 261 10.34 -18.27 27.21
N SER A 262 10.08 -19.38 27.88
CA SER A 262 10.67 -19.71 29.18
C SER A 262 12.17 -19.90 29.07
#